data_AF-A0A2E6Q8Z1-F1
#
_entry.id   AF-A0A2E6Q8Z1-F1
#
_cell.length_a   1.000
_cell.length_b   1.000
_cell.length_c   1.000
_cell.angle_alpha   90.00
_cell.angle_beta   90.00
_cell.angle_gamma   90.00
#
_symmetry.space_group_name_H-M   'P 1'
#
loop_
_entity.id
_entity.type
_entity.pdbx_description
1 polymer ?
#
loop_
_entity_poly.entity_id
_entity_poly.type
_entity_poly.pdbx_seq_one_letter_code
_entity_poly.pdbx_strand_id
1 'polypeptide(L)'
;MGRQNFLALALIASSVFMSFDGMADRFRYQKSFALKVGETKSVYAVRHRDCESMPSFESLEDRLPDTDLGSFSDGGETTGKSRACDGVVPTRAIAFTATKKGEETLDFFGYRISLTVE
;
A
#
# COMPACT_ATOMS: atom_id res chain seq x y z
N MET A 1 -7.07 -32.36 60.00
CA MET A 1 -5.88 -31.66 59.44
C MET A 1 -5.28 -32.53 58.36
N GLY A 2 -5.04 -32.18 57.10
CA GLY A 2 -5.42 -31.08 56.21
C GLY A 2 -5.11 -31.59 54.79
N ARG A 3 -6.09 -31.60 53.88
CA ARG A 3 -5.96 -32.03 52.48
C ARG A 3 -5.35 -30.89 51.68
N GLN A 4 -4.19 -31.11 51.05
CA GLN A 4 -3.63 -30.17 50.08
C GLN A 4 -3.92 -30.68 48.66
N ASN A 5 -4.93 -30.08 48.05
CA ASN A 5 -5.27 -30.19 46.63
C ASN A 5 -4.18 -29.49 45.80
N PHE A 6 -3.43 -30.24 44.99
CA PHE A 6 -2.65 -29.65 43.89
C PHE A 6 -3.54 -29.60 42.65
N LEU A 7 -4.23 -28.47 42.47
CA LEU A 7 -4.86 -28.09 41.19
C LEU A 7 -3.80 -27.40 40.33
N ALA A 8 -3.21 -28.15 39.39
CA ALA A 8 -2.41 -27.58 38.33
C ALA A 8 -3.36 -26.93 37.30
N LEU A 9 -3.45 -25.60 37.31
CA LEU A 9 -4.10 -24.82 36.25
C LEU A 9 -3.11 -24.67 35.09
N ALA A 10 -3.31 -25.43 34.01
CA ALA A 10 -2.63 -25.18 32.74
C ALA A 10 -3.35 -24.04 32.01
N LEU A 11 -2.75 -22.84 31.98
CA LEU A 11 -3.18 -21.74 31.12
C LEU A 11 -2.67 -22.02 29.70
N ILE A 12 -3.55 -22.51 28.83
CA ILE A 12 -3.29 -22.63 27.39
C ILE A 12 -3.51 -21.23 26.79
N ALA A 13 -2.43 -20.49 26.56
CA ALA A 13 -2.47 -19.27 25.76
C ALA A 13 -2.70 -19.67 24.28
N SER A 14 -3.96 -19.70 23.85
CA SER A 14 -4.31 -19.90 22.45
C SER A 14 -3.92 -18.66 21.65
N SER A 15 -2.74 -18.68 21.03
CA SER A 15 -2.34 -17.70 20.02
C SER A 15 -3.30 -17.82 18.83
N VAL A 16 -4.19 -16.84 18.69
CA VAL A 16 -5.00 -16.69 17.48
C VAL A 16 -4.06 -16.22 16.37
N PHE A 17 -3.61 -17.15 15.52
CA PHE A 17 -3.03 -16.78 14.24
C PHE A 17 -4.17 -16.27 13.35
N MET A 18 -4.30 -14.95 13.23
CA MET A 18 -5.06 -14.34 12.15
C MET A 18 -4.30 -14.60 10.84
N SER A 19 -4.73 -15.63 10.11
CA SER A 19 -4.33 -15.80 8.71
C SER A 19 -5.00 -14.69 7.89
N PHE A 20 -4.20 -13.71 7.43
CA PHE A 20 -4.63 -12.80 6.36
C PHE A 20 -4.60 -13.59 5.04
N ASP A 21 -5.76 -13.99 4.56
CA ASP A 21 -5.91 -14.61 3.24
C ASP A 21 -5.55 -13.59 2.16
N GLY A 22 -4.46 -13.87 1.43
CA GLY A 22 -3.80 -13.00 0.47
C GLY A 22 -4.56 -12.86 -0.85
N MET A 23 -5.70 -12.18 -0.82
CA MET A 23 -6.23 -11.53 -2.02
C MET A 23 -5.58 -10.15 -2.11
N ALA A 24 -4.52 -10.01 -2.90
CA ALA A 24 -3.94 -8.70 -3.19
C ALA A 24 -5.06 -7.77 -3.69
N ASP A 25 -5.33 -6.69 -2.94
CA ASP A 25 -6.38 -5.72 -3.29
C ASP A 25 -6.15 -5.20 -4.71
N ARG A 26 -7.20 -4.89 -5.46
CA ARG A 26 -7.06 -4.43 -6.85
C ARG A 26 -7.00 -2.91 -6.90
N PHE A 27 -5.82 -2.37 -7.22
CA PHE A 27 -5.64 -0.95 -7.41
C PHE A 27 -6.50 -0.41 -8.56
N ARG A 28 -7.28 0.63 -8.25
CA ARG A 28 -8.07 1.37 -9.23
C ARG A 28 -7.39 2.71 -9.50
N TYR A 29 -6.91 2.87 -10.72
CA TYR A 29 -6.30 4.12 -11.16
C TYR A 29 -7.30 5.29 -11.05
N GLN A 30 -6.85 6.36 -10.41
CA GLN A 30 -7.54 7.64 -10.35
C GLN A 30 -6.62 8.74 -10.88
N LYS A 31 -7.20 9.74 -11.53
CA LYS A 31 -6.45 10.91 -12.03
C LYS A 31 -6.27 12.00 -10.98
N SER A 32 -7.01 11.92 -9.87
CA SER A 32 -7.08 12.94 -8.85
C SER A 32 -7.26 12.30 -7.49
N PHE A 33 -6.53 12.80 -6.49
CA PHE A 33 -6.66 12.38 -5.09
C PHE A 33 -6.83 13.60 -4.20
N ALA A 34 -7.72 13.46 -3.21
CA ALA A 34 -7.87 14.40 -2.12
C ALA A 34 -7.55 13.67 -0.80
N LEU A 35 -6.68 14.27 0.01
CA LEU A 35 -6.27 13.77 1.30
C LEU A 35 -6.35 14.88 2.35
N LYS A 36 -6.54 14.49 3.60
CA LYS A 36 -6.27 15.39 4.74
C LYS A 36 -4.84 15.25 5.20
N VAL A 37 -4.28 16.29 5.79
CA VAL A 37 -2.98 16.16 6.51
C VAL A 37 -3.07 15.02 7.53
N GLY A 38 -2.11 14.10 7.48
CA GLY A 38 -2.05 12.88 8.28
C GLY A 38 -2.71 11.65 7.65
N GLU A 39 -3.42 11.79 6.54
CA GLU A 39 -4.03 10.68 5.81
C GLU A 39 -3.01 9.99 4.89
N THR A 40 -3.11 8.66 4.77
CA THR A 40 -2.31 7.85 3.86
C THR A 40 -3.22 7.13 2.86
N LYS A 41 -2.90 7.22 1.56
CA LYS A 41 -3.60 6.45 0.50
C LYS A 41 -2.63 5.94 -0.55
N SER A 42 -2.97 4.81 -1.18
CA SER A 42 -2.33 4.39 -2.42
C SER A 42 -2.74 5.34 -3.55
N VAL A 43 -1.78 6.07 -4.11
CA VAL A 43 -2.01 7.08 -5.16
C VAL A 43 -1.63 6.58 -6.54
N TYR A 44 -0.81 5.55 -6.63
CA TYR A 44 -0.44 4.93 -7.90
C TYR A 44 -0.08 3.46 -7.69
N ALA A 45 -0.05 2.69 -8.79
CA ALA A 45 0.47 1.33 -8.77
C ALA A 45 1.26 1.05 -10.04
N VAL A 46 2.44 0.45 -9.88
CA VAL A 46 3.41 0.24 -10.96
C VAL A 46 3.51 -1.24 -11.28
N ARG A 47 3.36 -1.59 -12.55
CA ARG A 47 3.64 -2.93 -13.06
C ARG A 47 5.07 -3.03 -13.56
N HIS A 48 5.61 -4.25 -13.60
CA HIS A 48 6.82 -4.50 -14.35
C HIS A 48 6.53 -4.55 -15.87
N ARG A 49 7.58 -4.45 -16.68
CA ARG A 49 7.46 -4.42 -18.15
C ARG A 49 7.05 -5.76 -18.75
N ASP A 50 7.47 -6.85 -18.12
CA ASP A 50 7.18 -8.24 -18.51
C ASP A 50 5.75 -8.69 -18.19
N CYS A 51 4.95 -7.87 -17.50
CA CYS A 51 3.55 -8.13 -17.14
C CYS A 51 3.32 -9.29 -16.13
N GLU A 52 4.34 -10.07 -15.82
CA GLU A 52 4.27 -11.21 -14.90
C GLU A 52 4.85 -10.87 -13.53
N SER A 53 5.89 -10.03 -13.49
CA SER A 53 6.58 -9.66 -12.27
C SER A 53 6.03 -8.37 -11.68
N MET A 54 6.29 -8.19 -10.38
CA MET A 54 6.05 -6.94 -9.67
C MET A 54 7.39 -6.30 -9.33
N PRO A 55 7.56 -4.98 -9.53
CA PRO A 55 8.75 -4.29 -9.06
C PRO A 55 8.78 -4.22 -7.52
N SER A 56 9.98 -4.25 -6.96
CA SER A 56 10.24 -3.82 -5.57
C SER A 56 9.96 -2.32 -5.42
N PHE A 57 9.57 -1.87 -4.23
CA PHE A 57 9.47 -0.43 -3.97
C PHE A 57 10.81 0.29 -4.14
N GLU A 58 11.90 -0.32 -3.67
CA GLU A 58 13.27 0.22 -3.77
C GLU A 58 13.68 0.60 -5.20
N SER A 59 13.25 -0.16 -6.21
CA SER A 59 13.57 0.13 -7.62
C SER A 59 12.71 1.24 -8.24
N LEU A 60 11.72 1.73 -7.49
CA LEU A 60 10.82 2.83 -7.87
C LEU A 60 11.18 4.14 -7.18
N GLU A 61 11.81 4.10 -5.99
CA GLU A 61 12.02 5.27 -5.11
C GLU A 61 12.68 6.44 -5.83
N ASP A 62 13.78 6.21 -6.54
CA ASP A 62 14.54 7.24 -7.26
C ASP A 62 13.78 7.88 -8.44
N ARG A 63 12.59 7.37 -8.77
CA ARG A 63 11.76 7.81 -9.90
C ARG A 63 10.43 8.39 -9.47
N LEU A 64 10.18 8.46 -8.16
CA LEU A 64 9.00 9.11 -7.62
C LEU A 64 9.14 10.63 -7.80
N PRO A 65 8.03 11.35 -8.05
CA PRO A 65 8.08 12.80 -8.21
C PRO A 65 8.45 13.48 -6.88
N ASP A 66 9.23 14.55 -6.94
CA ASP A 66 9.46 15.41 -5.77
C ASP A 66 8.18 16.18 -5.42
N THR A 67 7.89 16.31 -4.12
CA THR A 67 6.75 17.09 -3.61
C THR A 67 7.00 17.54 -2.17
N ASP A 68 6.55 18.74 -1.83
CA ASP A 68 6.56 19.24 -0.45
C ASP A 68 5.28 18.89 0.33
N LEU A 69 4.28 18.27 -0.31
CA LEU A 69 2.96 18.02 0.28
C LEU A 69 2.91 16.77 1.17
N GLY A 70 3.93 15.92 1.12
CA GLY A 70 3.94 14.64 1.82
C GLY A 70 5.15 13.77 1.49
N SER A 71 5.00 12.48 1.75
CA SER A 71 6.05 11.48 1.49
C SER A 71 5.46 10.22 0.88
N PHE A 72 6.27 9.53 0.07
CA PHE A 72 5.89 8.25 -0.51
C PHE A 72 6.46 7.09 0.29
N SER A 73 5.74 5.97 0.29
CA SER A 73 6.19 4.72 0.87
C SER A 73 5.66 3.52 0.08
N ASP A 74 6.17 2.33 0.41
CA ASP A 74 5.63 1.09 -0.11
C ASP A 74 4.15 0.94 0.30
N GLY A 75 3.27 0.89 -0.69
CA GLY A 75 1.83 0.65 -0.49
C GLY A 75 1.46 -0.84 -0.49
N GLY A 76 2.44 -1.72 -0.66
CA GLY A 76 2.27 -3.17 -0.69
C GLY A 76 1.97 -3.74 -2.07
N GLU A 77 1.72 -5.04 -2.08
CA GLU A 77 1.42 -5.81 -3.28
C GLU A 77 -0.05 -5.63 -3.69
N THR A 78 -0.30 -5.35 -4.96
CA THR A 78 -1.63 -5.13 -5.51
C THR A 78 -1.73 -5.71 -6.93
N THR A 79 -2.94 -5.77 -7.48
CA THR A 79 -3.14 -6.07 -8.90
C THR A 79 -3.75 -4.89 -9.63
N GLY A 80 -3.38 -4.69 -10.91
CA GLY A 80 -3.83 -3.56 -11.71
C GLY A 80 -4.28 -3.99 -13.10
N LYS A 81 -5.28 -3.29 -13.69
CA LYS A 81 -5.64 -3.49 -15.10
C LYS A 81 -4.62 -2.78 -15.99
N SER A 82 -3.95 -3.51 -16.86
CA SER A 82 -3.01 -2.97 -17.84
C SER A 82 -3.52 -3.21 -19.26
N ARG A 83 -3.68 -2.13 -20.04
CA ARG A 83 -3.97 -2.24 -21.48
C ARG A 83 -2.80 -2.81 -22.27
N ALA A 84 -1.57 -2.54 -21.84
CA ALA A 84 -0.36 -3.00 -22.51
C ALA A 84 -0.06 -4.49 -22.26
N CYS A 85 -0.72 -5.10 -21.28
CA CYS A 85 -0.58 -6.52 -20.93
C CYS A 85 -1.89 -7.28 -21.14
N ASP A 86 -2.88 -6.66 -21.79
CA ASP A 86 -4.20 -7.23 -22.08
C ASP A 86 -4.92 -7.89 -20.89
N GLY A 87 -4.72 -7.39 -19.66
CA GLY A 87 -5.20 -8.12 -18.49
C GLY A 87 -5.01 -7.44 -17.14
N VAL A 88 -5.24 -8.23 -16.09
CA VAL A 88 -4.91 -7.90 -14.70
C VAL A 88 -3.51 -8.46 -14.44
N VAL A 89 -2.61 -7.62 -13.92
CA VAL A 89 -1.20 -7.98 -13.68
C VAL A 89 -0.79 -7.61 -12.26
N PRO A 90 0.23 -8.27 -11.70
CA PRO A 90 0.86 -7.85 -10.45
C PRO A 90 1.42 -6.43 -10.54
N THR A 91 1.28 -5.69 -9.46
CA THR A 91 1.68 -4.28 -9.36
C THR A 91 2.11 -3.93 -7.94
N ARG A 92 3.06 -3.01 -7.80
CA ARG A 92 3.48 -2.44 -6.52
C ARG A 92 2.72 -1.13 -6.29
N ALA A 93 1.96 -1.03 -5.21
CA ALA A 93 1.30 0.22 -4.84
C ALA A 93 2.32 1.23 -4.30
N ILE A 94 2.11 2.49 -4.61
CA ILE A 94 2.81 3.63 -4.02
C ILE A 94 1.82 4.33 -3.10
N ALA A 95 2.09 4.27 -1.79
CA ALA A 95 1.35 5.00 -0.78
C ALA A 95 1.91 6.42 -0.66
N PHE A 96 1.03 7.38 -0.41
CA PHE A 96 1.38 8.76 -0.11
C PHE A 96 0.78 9.14 1.24
N THR A 97 1.61 9.66 2.13
CA THR A 97 1.22 10.24 3.42
C THR A 97 1.28 11.75 3.33
N ALA A 98 0.13 12.41 3.46
CA ALA A 98 0.02 13.85 3.39
C ALA A 98 0.53 14.53 4.67
N THR A 99 1.43 15.51 4.53
CA THR A 99 2.04 16.23 5.67
C THR A 99 1.80 17.74 5.62
N LYS A 100 1.51 18.31 4.43
CA LYS A 100 1.34 19.74 4.24
C LYS A 100 0.22 20.02 3.25
N LYS A 101 -0.60 21.03 3.55
CA LYS A 101 -1.71 21.47 2.69
C LYS A 101 -1.20 22.08 1.39
N GLY A 102 -1.95 21.87 0.31
CA GLY A 102 -1.64 22.43 -0.99
C GLY A 102 -2.24 21.62 -2.14
N GLU A 103 -1.96 22.07 -3.36
CA GLU A 103 -2.40 21.43 -4.58
C GLU A 103 -1.22 21.32 -5.54
N GLU A 104 -1.00 20.12 -6.09
CA GLU A 104 0.07 19.86 -7.04
C GLU A 104 -0.40 18.91 -8.15
N THR A 105 0.31 18.91 -9.28
CA THR A 105 0.18 17.88 -10.30
C THR A 105 1.49 17.13 -10.41
N LEU A 106 1.47 15.86 -10.04
CA LEU A 106 2.64 14.99 -9.98
C LEU A 106 2.71 14.09 -11.21
N ASP A 107 3.91 13.83 -11.71
CA ASP A 107 4.14 12.88 -12.80
C ASP A 107 4.59 11.53 -12.24
N PHE A 108 3.73 10.52 -12.38
CA PHE A 108 4.07 9.14 -12.06
C PHE A 108 4.30 8.38 -13.36
N PHE A 109 5.57 8.19 -13.72
CA PHE A 109 5.95 7.34 -14.85
C PHE A 109 5.30 7.77 -16.19
N GLY A 110 5.16 9.08 -16.42
CA GLY A 110 4.49 9.65 -17.60
C GLY A 110 2.98 9.84 -17.45
N TYR A 111 2.43 9.59 -16.25
CA TYR A 111 1.02 9.85 -15.94
C TYR A 111 0.89 11.01 -14.95
N ARG A 112 0.23 12.07 -15.40
CA ARG A 112 -0.07 13.23 -14.56
C ARG A 112 -1.25 12.93 -13.63
N ILE A 113 -1.05 13.13 -12.34
CA ILE A 113 -2.04 12.92 -11.27
C ILE A 113 -2.17 14.22 -10.47
N SER A 114 -3.40 14.69 -10.29
CA SER A 114 -3.69 15.85 -9.44
C SER A 114 -3.80 15.42 -7.98
N LEU A 115 -3.13 16.15 -7.09
CA LEU A 115 -3.12 15.89 -5.66
C LEU A 115 -3.58 17.16 -4.94
N THR A 116 -4.58 17.02 -4.07
CA THR A 116 -5.07 18.06 -3.17
C THR A 116 -4.93 17.58 -1.73
N VAL A 117 -4.30 18.39 -0.89
CA VAL A 117 -4.15 18.15 0.55
C VAL A 117 -4.83 19.26 1.35
N GLU A 118 -5.79 18.89 2.20
CA GLU A 118 -6.62 19.79 3.01
C GLU A 118 -6.44 19.67 4.53
#